data_AF-A0A2X2IW20-F1
#
_entry.id   AF-A0A2X2IW20-F1
#
_cell.length_a   1.000
_cell.length_b   1.000
_cell.length_c   1.000
_cell.angle_alpha   90.00
_cell.angle_beta   90.00
_cell.angle_gamma   90.00
#
_symmetry.space_group_name_H-M   'P 1'
#
loop_
_entity.id
_entity.type
_entity.pdbx_description
1 polymer ?
#
loop_
_entity_poly.entity_id
_entity_poly.type
_entity_poly.pdbx_seq_one_letter_code
_entity_poly.pdbx_strand_id
1 'polypeptide(L)'
;MDLNSAKYPGDALFYTDIKSYEQGAGQFISKEHNKLPAMACLPLQQNWFWKTSFPNTPVKNVNELVEKFVIPYNNAYCNFMLNVAPNSDGLMDQNALDALKTIGTLYKNKPNYITKLSGTNSRPQYGQTSTFIQ
;
A
#
# COMPACT_ATOMS: atom_id res chain seq x y z
N MET A 1 -7.38 -14.03 -6.29
CA MET A 1 -7.62 -12.65 -6.76
C MET A 1 -6.77 -12.48 -8.00
N ASP A 2 -7.37 -12.17 -9.16
CA ASP A 2 -6.57 -11.87 -10.35
C ASP A 2 -5.90 -10.51 -10.15
N LEU A 3 -4.60 -10.53 -9.89
CA LEU A 3 -3.82 -9.31 -9.65
C LEU A 3 -3.45 -8.68 -10.99
N ASN A 4 -3.98 -7.49 -11.23
CA ASN A 4 -3.82 -6.77 -12.50
C ASN A 4 -2.36 -6.46 -12.87
N SER A 5 -1.46 -6.35 -11.89
CA SER A 5 -0.06 -5.98 -12.13
C SER A 5 0.76 -7.04 -12.85
N ALA A 6 0.42 -8.32 -12.73
CA ALA A 6 1.16 -9.41 -13.39
C ALA A 6 0.83 -9.55 -14.88
N LYS A 7 -0.38 -9.14 -15.27
CA LYS A 7 -0.98 -9.54 -16.55
C LYS A 7 -1.09 -8.39 -17.55
N TYR A 8 -1.16 -7.14 -17.08
CA TYR A 8 -1.45 -5.98 -17.92
C TYR A 8 -0.41 -4.86 -17.77
N PRO A 9 -0.20 -4.04 -18.83
CA PRO A 9 0.78 -2.94 -18.83
C PRO A 9 0.66 -2.03 -17.62
N GLY A 10 1.79 -1.61 -17.06
CA GLY A 10 1.90 -0.86 -15.81
C GLY A 10 1.10 0.44 -15.75
N ASP A 11 0.91 1.07 -16.90
CA ASP A 11 0.32 2.38 -17.17
C ASP A 11 -1.19 2.37 -17.46
N ALA A 12 -1.82 1.20 -17.48
CA ALA A 12 -3.27 1.09 -17.66
C ALA A 12 -3.96 0.27 -16.55
N LEU A 13 -5.24 0.58 -16.35
CA LEU A 13 -6.16 -0.12 -15.49
C LEU A 13 -7.11 -0.94 -16.35
N PHE A 14 -7.28 -2.21 -16.01
CA PHE A 14 -8.22 -3.10 -16.67
C PHE A 14 -9.04 -3.79 -15.59
N TYR A 15 -10.37 -3.79 -15.73
CA TYR A 15 -11.32 -4.45 -14.82
C TYR A 15 -11.42 -3.91 -13.38
N THR A 16 -10.45 -3.13 -12.89
CA THR A 16 -10.49 -2.47 -11.56
C THR A 16 -9.92 -1.06 -11.62
N ASP A 17 -10.37 -0.20 -10.70
CA ASP A 17 -9.87 1.18 -10.56
C ASP A 17 -8.54 1.27 -9.77
N ILE A 18 -8.10 0.16 -9.17
CA ILE A 18 -6.90 0.09 -8.34
C ILE A 18 -6.02 -1.06 -8.80
N LYS A 19 -4.73 -0.78 -8.99
CA LYS A 19 -3.74 -1.78 -9.36
C LYS A 19 -3.11 -2.44 -8.15
N SER A 20 -3.29 -3.76 -8.03
CA SER A 20 -2.77 -4.52 -6.89
C SER A 20 -1.40 -5.14 -7.19
N TYR A 21 -0.44 -4.95 -6.29
CA TYR A 21 0.92 -5.49 -6.34
C TYR A 21 1.18 -6.40 -5.15
N GLU A 22 1.42 -7.69 -5.42
CA GLU A 22 1.80 -8.66 -4.40
C GLU A 22 3.33 -8.78 -4.32
N GLN A 23 3.92 -8.05 -3.37
CA GLN A 23 5.38 -8.01 -3.19
C GLN A 23 5.97 -9.37 -2.81
N GLY A 24 5.20 -10.21 -2.10
CA GLY A 24 5.58 -11.58 -1.79
C GLY A 24 5.76 -12.46 -3.04
N ALA A 25 5.13 -12.10 -4.15
CA ALA A 25 5.26 -12.75 -5.45
C ALA A 25 6.24 -12.01 -6.40
N GLY A 26 7.00 -11.04 -5.88
CA GLY A 26 7.97 -10.26 -6.65
C GLY A 26 7.36 -9.11 -7.46
N GLN A 27 6.09 -8.79 -7.26
CA GLN A 27 5.44 -7.65 -7.92
C GLN A 27 5.68 -6.37 -7.12
N PHE A 28 6.50 -5.49 -7.67
CA PHE A 28 6.80 -4.20 -7.07
C PHE A 28 6.26 -3.08 -7.94
N ILE A 29 5.70 -2.07 -7.29
CA ILE A 29 5.33 -0.83 -7.94
C ILE A 29 6.59 0.01 -8.22
N SER A 30 6.63 0.69 -9.38
CA SER A 30 7.65 1.72 -9.62
C SER A 30 7.36 2.94 -8.74
N LYS A 31 8.34 3.36 -7.96
CA LYS A 31 8.21 4.49 -7.03
C LYS A 31 8.29 5.85 -7.77
N GLU A 32 8.87 5.84 -8.97
CA GLU A 32 9.17 7.02 -9.78
C GLU A 32 8.11 7.24 -10.87
N HIS A 33 7.68 6.17 -11.53
CA HIS A 33 6.88 6.24 -12.74
C HIS A 33 5.39 5.96 -12.53
N ASN A 34 4.97 5.37 -11.41
CA ASN A 34 3.55 5.06 -11.22
C ASN A 34 2.69 6.33 -11.22
N LYS A 35 1.62 6.32 -12.04
CA LYS A 35 0.62 7.40 -12.14
C LYS A 35 -0.80 6.92 -11.82
N LEU A 36 -0.97 5.63 -11.50
CA LEU A 36 -2.28 5.04 -11.27
C LEU A 36 -2.52 4.81 -9.77
N PRO A 37 -3.78 4.85 -9.30
CA PRO A 37 -4.12 4.35 -8.00
C PRO A 37 -3.67 2.90 -7.85
N ALA A 38 -2.91 2.61 -6.80
CA ALA A 38 -2.34 1.30 -6.57
C ALA A 38 -2.51 0.87 -5.11
N MET A 39 -2.35 -0.43 -4.88
CA MET A 39 -2.22 -1.01 -3.57
C MET A 39 -1.12 -2.05 -3.58
N ALA A 40 -0.31 -2.08 -2.53
CA ALA A 40 0.72 -3.07 -2.34
C ALA A 40 0.62 -3.64 -0.94
N CYS A 41 0.92 -4.92 -0.77
CA CYS A 41 0.75 -5.61 0.50
C CYS A 41 1.97 -6.45 0.88
N LEU A 42 2.25 -6.51 2.19
CA LEU A 42 3.29 -7.35 2.78
C LEU A 42 2.89 -7.76 4.21
N PRO A 43 3.26 -8.98 4.66
CA PRO A 43 3.14 -9.35 6.07
C PRO A 43 4.28 -8.78 6.91
N LEU A 44 4.01 -8.40 8.17
CA LEU A 44 5.03 -7.99 9.14
C LEU A 44 5.84 -9.20 9.61
N GLN A 45 5.16 -10.28 9.99
CA GLN A 45 5.77 -11.58 10.25
C GLN A 45 6.27 -12.23 8.94
N GLN A 46 6.94 -13.38 9.05
CA GLN A 46 7.50 -14.08 7.89
C GLN A 46 6.42 -14.54 6.90
N ASN A 47 5.21 -14.85 7.38
CA ASN A 47 4.09 -15.31 6.57
C ASN A 47 2.81 -14.52 6.89
N TRP A 48 1.79 -14.69 6.04
CA TRP A 48 0.48 -14.06 6.19
C TRP A 48 -0.29 -14.52 7.42
N PHE A 49 -0.22 -15.82 7.70
CA PHE A 49 -0.92 -16.45 8.82
C PHE A 49 0.04 -16.71 9.97
N TRP A 50 -0.50 -16.63 11.18
CA TRP A 50 0.27 -16.82 12.40
C TRP A 50 0.81 -18.24 12.52
N LYS A 51 1.97 -18.38 13.19
CA LYS A 51 2.60 -19.65 13.53
C LYS A 51 3.05 -19.61 14.98
N THR A 52 3.07 -20.77 15.64
CA THR A 52 3.50 -20.91 17.05
C THR A 52 4.92 -20.43 17.32
N SER A 53 5.78 -20.35 16.30
CA SER A 53 7.14 -19.82 16.43
C SER A 53 7.21 -18.28 16.42
N PHE A 54 6.17 -17.58 15.98
CA PHE A 54 6.19 -16.13 15.75
C PHE A 54 6.45 -15.26 16.99
N PRO A 55 5.96 -15.58 18.20
CA PRO A 55 6.28 -14.79 19.39
C PRO A 55 7.80 -14.65 19.64
N ASN A 56 8.58 -15.64 19.20
CA ASN A 56 10.04 -15.70 19.40
C ASN A 56 10.83 -15.48 18.10
N THR A 57 10.16 -15.24 16.97
CA THR A 57 10.81 -15.00 15.68
C THR A 57 10.89 -13.49 15.43
N PRO A 58 12.03 -12.96 14.95
CA PRO A 58 12.10 -11.56 14.55
C PRO A 58 11.09 -11.22 13.46
N VAL A 59 10.42 -10.08 13.60
CA VAL A 59 9.61 -9.48 12.53
C VAL A 59 10.50 -8.74 11.53
N LYS A 60 9.92 -8.31 10.40
CA LYS A 60 10.65 -7.48 9.43
C LYS A 60 11.24 -6.22 10.07
N ASN A 61 12.39 -5.78 9.56
CA ASN A 61 13.04 -4.54 10.01
C ASN A 61 12.10 -3.36 9.76
N VAL A 62 11.67 -2.71 10.85
CA VAL A 62 10.68 -1.62 10.82
C VAL A 62 11.21 -0.37 10.10
N ASN A 63 12.49 -0.02 10.28
CA ASN A 63 13.07 1.13 9.59
C ASN A 63 13.06 0.90 8.09
N GLU A 64 13.52 -0.27 7.65
CA GLU A 64 13.51 -0.62 6.21
C GLU A 64 12.10 -0.66 5.65
N LEU A 65 11.13 -1.20 6.40
CA LEU A 65 9.73 -1.25 5.99
C LEU A 65 9.21 0.17 5.70
N VAL A 66 9.44 1.11 6.62
CA VAL A 66 8.94 2.48 6.51
C VAL A 66 9.67 3.25 5.40
N GLU A 67 10.99 3.22 5.39
CA GLU A 67 11.83 4.03 4.49
C GLU A 67 11.82 3.51 3.05
N LYS A 68 11.82 2.19 2.84
CA LYS A 68 11.90 1.60 1.50
C LYS A 68 10.53 1.37 0.87
N PHE A 69 9.49 1.14 1.67
CA PHE A 69 8.16 0.78 1.17
C PHE A 69 7.09 1.81 1.54
N VAL A 70 6.76 1.99 2.83
CA VAL A 70 5.60 2.81 3.25
C VAL A 70 5.67 4.23 2.69
N ILE A 71 6.76 4.95 2.94
CA ILE A 71 6.89 6.35 2.53
C ILE A 71 6.97 6.47 0.99
N PRO A 72 7.84 5.73 0.28
CA PRO A 72 7.92 5.83 -1.17
C PRO A 72 6.62 5.43 -1.89
N TYR A 73 5.89 4.43 -1.38
CA TYR A 73 4.65 3.98 -2.02
C TYR A 73 3.53 4.99 -1.83
N ASN A 74 3.41 5.59 -0.65
CA ASN A 74 2.45 6.68 -0.43
C ASN A 74 2.73 7.86 -1.38
N ASN A 75 3.99 8.14 -1.71
CA ASN A 75 4.38 9.16 -2.68
C ASN A 75 4.11 8.76 -4.14
N ALA A 76 3.90 7.48 -4.41
CA ALA A 76 3.65 6.90 -5.71
C ALA A 76 2.19 6.45 -5.90
N TYR A 77 1.23 7.16 -5.29
CA TYR A 77 -0.22 6.87 -5.41
C TYR A 77 -0.61 5.44 -4.99
N CYS A 78 0.17 4.83 -4.10
CA CYS A 78 -0.03 3.46 -3.66
C CYS A 78 -0.35 3.38 -2.18
N ASN A 79 -1.48 2.75 -1.84
CA ASN A 79 -1.79 2.38 -0.48
C ASN A 79 -0.95 1.16 -0.08
N PHE A 80 -0.15 1.28 0.98
CA PHE A 80 0.57 0.14 1.53
C PHE A 80 -0.25 -0.53 2.64
N MET A 81 -0.61 -1.80 2.45
CA MET A 81 -1.32 -2.61 3.44
C MET A 81 -0.35 -3.57 4.14
N LEU A 82 -0.13 -3.34 5.43
CA LEU A 82 0.68 -4.21 6.27
C LEU A 82 -0.23 -5.27 6.93
N ASN A 83 -0.01 -6.54 6.62
CA ASN A 83 -0.66 -7.64 7.32
C ASN A 83 0.07 -7.93 8.64
N VAL A 84 -0.67 -7.98 9.74
CA VAL A 84 -0.15 -8.42 11.04
C VAL A 84 -1.05 -9.53 11.54
N ALA A 85 -0.49 -10.73 11.69
CA ALA A 85 -1.28 -11.91 12.03
C ALA A 85 -1.52 -12.01 13.55
N PRO A 86 -2.78 -12.10 14.02
CA PRO A 86 -3.08 -12.42 15.42
C PRO A 86 -2.84 -13.91 15.71
N ASN A 87 -2.57 -14.24 16.97
CA ASN A 87 -2.43 -15.61 17.45
C ASN A 87 -3.78 -16.33 17.57
N SER A 88 -3.75 -17.61 17.97
CA SER A 88 -4.96 -18.45 18.09
C SER A 88 -6.00 -17.93 19.08
N ASP A 89 -5.59 -17.07 20.01
CA ASP A 89 -6.48 -16.44 20.99
C ASP A 89 -7.07 -15.12 20.48
N GLY A 90 -6.75 -14.73 19.24
CA GLY A 90 -7.18 -13.47 18.64
C GLY A 90 -6.38 -12.25 19.11
N LEU A 91 -5.24 -12.46 19.78
CA LEU A 91 -4.38 -11.40 20.31
C LEU A 91 -3.15 -11.17 19.41
N MET A 92 -2.58 -9.96 19.49
CA MET A 92 -1.30 -9.67 18.83
C MET A 92 -0.14 -10.04 19.74
N ASP A 93 0.85 -10.74 19.20
CA ASP A 93 2.08 -11.04 19.92
C ASP A 93 2.86 -9.76 20.24
N GLN A 94 3.59 -9.77 21.37
CA GLN A 94 4.27 -8.59 21.89
C GLN A 94 5.28 -7.99 20.90
N ASN A 95 6.05 -8.83 20.20
CA ASN A 95 7.01 -8.41 19.18
C ASN A 95 6.33 -7.67 18.00
N ALA A 96 5.12 -8.09 17.60
CA ALA A 96 4.34 -7.42 16.58
C ALA A 96 3.80 -6.08 17.08
N LEU A 97 3.31 -6.00 18.32
CA LEU A 97 2.86 -4.75 18.94
C LEU A 97 4.00 -3.72 19.04
N ASP A 98 5.18 -4.14 19.45
CA ASP A 98 6.33 -3.24 19.59
C ASP A 98 6.84 -2.73 18.25
N ALA A 99 6.79 -3.58 17.21
CA ALA A 99 7.05 -3.15 15.85
C ALA A 99 6.00 -2.14 15.36
N LEU A 100 4.71 -2.36 15.61
CA LEU A 100 3.65 -1.41 15.24
C LEU A 100 3.80 -0.06 15.93
N LYS A 101 4.16 -0.03 17.22
CA LYS A 101 4.47 1.22 17.95
C LYS A 101 5.65 1.96 17.32
N THR A 102 6.70 1.21 16.95
CA THR A 102 7.89 1.76 16.29
C THR A 102 7.52 2.34 14.91
N ILE A 103 6.73 1.62 14.11
CA ILE A 103 6.20 2.12 12.82
C ILE A 103 5.45 3.43 13.03
N GLY A 104 4.54 3.50 14.01
CA GLY A 104 3.78 4.72 14.32
C GLY A 104 4.66 5.90 14.73
N THR A 105 5.80 5.64 15.39
CA THR A 105 6.77 6.68 15.78
C THR A 105 7.59 7.18 14.59
N LEU A 106 7.98 6.29 13.67
CA LEU A 106 8.77 6.62 12.49
C LEU A 106 7.94 7.28 11.40
N TYR A 107 6.68 6.88 11.26
CA TYR A 107 5.79 7.42 10.24
C TYR A 107 5.32 8.82 10.62
N LYS A 108 6.14 9.82 10.30
CA LYS A 108 5.91 11.25 10.60
C LYS A 108 5.33 12.03 9.41
N ASN A 109 4.94 11.34 8.33
CA ASN A 109 4.46 12.01 7.13
C ASN A 109 3.10 12.67 7.39
N LYS A 110 3.12 14.00 7.50
CA LYS A 110 1.94 14.83 7.23
C LYS A 110 1.68 14.73 5.73
N PRO A 111 0.49 14.27 5.29
CA PRO A 111 0.24 14.22 3.88
C PRO A 111 0.21 15.64 3.31
N ASN A 112 1.12 15.93 2.36
CA ASN A 112 1.13 17.18 1.61
C ASN A 112 0.07 17.13 0.50
N TYR A 113 -1.21 17.06 0.88
CA TYR A 113 -2.30 17.06 -0.10
C TYR A 113 -2.48 18.43 -0.79
N ILE A 114 -1.89 19.51 -0.25
CA ILE A 114 -2.15 20.88 -0.70
C ILE A 114 -1.14 21.40 -1.74
N THR A 115 0.13 20.96 -1.72
CA THR A 115 1.18 21.57 -2.55
C THR A 115 1.23 21.08 -4.02
N LYS A 116 0.52 19.99 -4.36
CA LYS A 116 0.50 19.44 -5.74
C LYS A 116 -0.67 19.92 -6.61
N LEU A 117 -1.61 20.69 -6.05
CA LEU A 117 -2.76 21.25 -6.79
C LEU A 117 -2.53 22.71 -7.25
N SER A 118 -1.46 23.36 -6.80
CA SER A 118 -1.08 24.72 -7.21
C SER A 118 -0.26 24.79 -8.50
N GLY A 119 0.10 23.63 -9.09
CA GLY A 119 0.66 23.57 -10.43
C GLY A 119 -0.48 23.57 -11.45
N THR A 120 -0.60 24.66 -12.21
CA THR A 120 -1.53 24.84 -13.33
C THR A 120 -1.61 23.61 -14.22
N ASN A 121 -2.61 22.76 -14.00
CA ASN A 121 -3.07 21.78 -14.96
C ASN A 121 -4.58 21.67 -14.78
N SER A 122 -5.28 22.25 -15.75
CA SER A 122 -6.70 22.06 -16.02
C SER A 122 -7.04 20.58 -15.94
N ARG A 123 -7.61 20.14 -14.83
CA ARG A 123 -8.34 18.86 -14.81
C ARG A 123 -9.52 19.01 -15.77
N PRO A 124 -9.70 18.14 -16.77
CA PRO A 124 -10.97 18.09 -17.48
C PRO A 124 -12.05 17.75 -16.45
N GLN A 125 -13.06 18.61 -16.32
CA GLN A 125 -14.24 18.30 -15.54
C GLN A 125 -14.94 17.11 -16.21
N TYR A 126 -14.87 15.95 -15.58
CA TYR A 126 -15.72 14.83 -15.94
C TYR A 126 -17.14 15.12 -15.46
N GLY A 127 -18.06 15.27 -16.42
CA GLY A 127 -19.49 14.98 -16.24
C GLY A 127 -20.39 16.15 -15.85
N GLN A 128 -20.74 17.00 -16.81
CA GLN A 128 -22.16 17.37 -16.93
C GLN A 128 -22.78 16.35 -17.88
N THR A 129 -23.51 15.38 -17.33
CA THR A 129 -24.47 14.60 -18.10
C THR A 129 -25.58 15.54 -18.55
N SER A 130 -25.52 16.00 -19.79
CA SER A 130 -26.66 16.62 -20.46
C SER A 130 -27.68 15.52 -20.75
N THR A 131 -28.68 15.42 -19.88
CA THR A 131 -29.95 14.77 -20.20
C THR A 131 -30.60 15.57 -21.32
N PHE A 132 -30.55 15.06 -22.55
CA PHE A 132 -31.48 15.47 -23.60
C PHE A 132 -32.53 14.37 -23.73
N ILE A 133 -33.67 14.59 -23.07
CA ILE A 133 -34.94 13.94 -23.40
C ILE A 133 -35.90 15.07 -23.77
N GLN A 134 -36.47 14.91 -24.98
CA GLN A 134 -37.42 15.73 -25.74
C GLN A 134 -36.89 16.99 -26.42
#